data_AF-A0A929SHE8-F1
#
_entry.id   AF-A0A929SHE8-F1
#
_cell.length_a   1.000
_cell.length_b   1.000
_cell.length_c   1.000
_cell.angle_alpha   90.00
_cell.angle_beta   90.00
_cell.angle_gamma   90.00
#
_symmetry.space_group_name_H-M   'P 1'
#
loop_
_entity.id
_entity.type
_entity.pdbx_description
1 polymer ?
#
loop_
_entity_poly.entity_id
_entity_poly.type
_entity_poly.pdbx_seq_one_letter_code
_entity_poly.pdbx_strand_id
1 'polypeptide(L)'
;MSKISNSLNSFEQLKEAVNTLDIKSISENETQEFARNKEALIYIENYINLLDENLLPNNFFREFQYCFTDWNRSISHLTDIVDNALIILARYSTIYIPKNQAEPIIMEMIAGYNDDIKTSLDDLKLDEIKNKTADVENSIQKFNIANDKFIEDKEKIYGYFNEIENFRTNLVV
;
A
#
# COMPACT_ATOMS: atom_id res chain seq x y z
N MET A 1 -28.05 19.44 11.98
CA MET A 1 -27.79 18.13 12.61
C MET A 1 -27.26 17.19 11.56
N SER A 2 -26.16 16.50 11.85
CA SER A 2 -25.57 15.52 10.92
C SER A 2 -26.45 14.27 10.82
N LYS A 3 -26.35 13.50 9.73
CA LYS A 3 -27.14 12.25 9.58
C LYS A 3 -26.68 11.23 10.62
N ILE A 4 -25.38 11.21 10.91
CA ILE A 4 -24.80 10.41 11.98
C ILE A 4 -25.40 10.76 13.34
N SER A 5 -25.49 12.05 13.71
CA SER A 5 -26.07 12.47 14.99
C SER A 5 -27.52 12.00 15.16
N ASN A 6 -28.32 12.02 14.10
CA ASN A 6 -29.71 11.56 14.17
C ASN A 6 -29.78 10.04 14.36
N SER A 7 -28.94 9.26 13.68
CA SER A 7 -28.86 7.81 13.82
C SER A 7 -28.29 7.38 15.19
N LEU A 8 -27.47 8.22 15.82
CA LEU A 8 -26.86 7.95 17.12
C LEU A 8 -27.81 8.12 18.31
N ASN A 9 -28.95 8.81 18.17
CA ASN A 9 -29.83 9.06 19.30
C ASN A 9 -30.33 7.76 19.97
N SER A 10 -30.72 6.77 19.17
CA SER A 10 -31.13 5.45 19.69
C SER A 10 -29.95 4.66 20.29
N PHE A 11 -28.75 4.82 19.73
CA PHE A 11 -27.54 4.21 20.26
C PHE A 11 -27.17 4.77 21.64
N GLU A 12 -27.19 6.10 21.80
CA GLU A 12 -26.89 6.75 23.09
C GLU A 12 -27.90 6.35 24.16
N GLN A 13 -29.19 6.32 23.81
CA GLN A 13 -30.23 5.86 24.74
C GLN A 13 -30.01 4.41 25.20
N LEU A 14 -29.65 3.50 24.27
CA LEU A 14 -29.31 2.13 24.61
C LEU A 14 -28.09 2.06 25.53
N LYS A 15 -27.03 2.79 25.18
CA LYS A 15 -25.77 2.81 25.94
C LYS A 15 -25.96 3.36 27.35
N GLU A 16 -26.73 4.43 27.52
CA GLU A 16 -27.13 4.94 28.82
C GLU A 16 -27.91 3.89 29.62
N ALA A 17 -28.93 3.26 29.01
CA ALA A 17 -29.71 2.23 29.67
C ALA A 17 -28.85 1.04 30.13
N VAL A 18 -27.93 0.56 29.28
CA VAL A 18 -26.97 -0.49 29.60
C VAL A 18 -26.04 -0.08 30.75
N ASN A 19 -25.60 1.18 30.80
CA ASN A 19 -24.74 1.67 31.88
C ASN A 19 -25.48 1.81 33.22
N THR A 20 -26.80 1.95 33.21
CA THR A 20 -27.62 2.01 34.43
C THR A 20 -28.05 0.64 34.99
N LEU A 21 -27.77 -0.46 34.28
CA LEU A 21 -28.06 -1.80 34.77
C LEU A 21 -27.25 -2.12 36.03
N ASP A 22 -27.93 -2.64 37.05
CA ASP A 22 -27.25 -3.18 38.23
C ASP A 22 -26.60 -4.51 37.87
N ILE A 23 -25.26 -4.52 37.80
CA ILE A 23 -24.46 -5.71 37.49
C ILE A 23 -24.77 -6.87 38.45
N LYS A 24 -25.15 -6.57 39.71
CA LYS A 24 -25.51 -7.60 40.69
C LYS A 24 -26.81 -8.33 40.37
N SER A 25 -27.64 -7.77 39.49
CA SER A 25 -28.89 -8.37 39.01
C SER A 25 -28.69 -9.28 37.80
N ILE A 26 -27.49 -9.31 37.22
CA ILE A 26 -27.16 -10.11 36.05
C ILE A 26 -26.75 -11.51 36.52
N SER A 27 -27.26 -12.54 35.84
CA SER A 27 -26.93 -13.91 36.16
C SER A 27 -25.46 -14.22 35.87
N GLU A 28 -24.89 -15.16 36.62
CA GLU A 28 -23.47 -15.52 36.47
C GLU A 28 -23.16 -16.04 35.05
N ASN A 29 -24.09 -16.76 34.44
CA ASN A 29 -23.98 -17.26 33.06
C ASN A 29 -24.09 -16.15 32.00
N GLU A 30 -24.68 -15.00 32.30
CA GLU A 30 -24.80 -13.86 31.38
C GLU A 30 -23.71 -12.79 31.60
N THR A 31 -22.92 -12.89 32.67
CA THR A 31 -21.99 -11.83 33.07
C THR A 31 -20.89 -11.60 32.02
N GLN A 32 -20.41 -12.67 31.37
CA GLN A 32 -19.41 -12.58 30.30
C GLN A 32 -19.98 -11.93 29.03
N GLU A 33 -21.19 -12.32 28.62
CA GLU A 33 -21.88 -11.74 27.46
C GLU A 33 -22.15 -10.25 27.69
N PHE A 34 -22.60 -9.89 28.89
CA PHE A 34 -22.81 -8.50 29.26
C PHE A 34 -21.52 -7.68 29.21
N ALA A 35 -20.42 -8.18 29.77
CA ALA A 35 -19.12 -7.51 29.73
C ALA A 35 -18.65 -7.28 28.29
N ARG A 36 -18.73 -8.32 27.43
CA ARG A 36 -18.42 -8.21 26.01
C ARG A 36 -19.30 -7.17 25.32
N ASN A 37 -20.60 -7.14 25.61
CA ASN A 37 -21.51 -6.19 25.00
C ASN A 37 -21.18 -4.75 25.39
N LYS A 38 -20.77 -4.50 26.64
CA LYS A 38 -20.28 -3.16 27.04
C LYS A 38 -19.04 -2.74 26.28
N GLU A 39 -18.06 -3.64 26.13
CA GLU A 39 -16.85 -3.37 25.34
C GLU A 39 -17.18 -3.10 23.86
N ALA A 40 -18.09 -3.91 23.29
CA ALA A 40 -18.52 -3.75 21.92
C ALA A 40 -19.29 -2.44 21.68
N LEU A 41 -20.11 -1.99 22.62
CA LEU A 41 -20.77 -0.67 22.54
C LEU A 41 -19.75 0.47 22.52
N ILE A 42 -18.70 0.40 23.35
CA ILE A 42 -17.60 1.39 23.33
C ILE A 42 -16.87 1.35 21.98
N TYR A 43 -16.60 0.16 21.46
CA TYR A 43 -15.99 0.00 20.13
C TYR A 43 -16.86 0.61 19.02
N ILE A 44 -18.17 0.32 19.02
CA ILE A 44 -19.14 0.82 18.06
C ILE A 44 -19.17 2.36 18.08
N GLU A 45 -19.27 2.98 19.25
CA GLU A 45 -19.24 4.44 19.41
C GLU A 45 -17.97 5.05 18.81
N ASN A 46 -16.82 4.52 19.19
CA ASN A 46 -15.53 5.00 18.68
C ASN A 46 -15.43 4.84 17.17
N TYR A 47 -15.91 3.73 16.61
CA TYR A 47 -15.88 3.48 15.18
C TYR A 47 -16.80 4.44 14.40
N ILE A 48 -18.03 4.67 14.88
CA ILE A 48 -18.97 5.61 14.22
C ILE A 48 -18.39 7.02 14.17
N ASN A 49 -17.75 7.47 15.26
CA ASN A 49 -17.13 8.80 15.33
C ASN A 49 -15.98 8.99 14.31
N LEU A 50 -15.49 7.92 13.70
CA LEU A 50 -14.46 7.95 12.66
C LEU A 50 -15.02 7.91 11.23
N LEU A 51 -16.33 7.72 11.06
CA LEU A 51 -16.96 7.61 9.74
C LEU A 51 -17.16 8.99 9.09
N ASP A 52 -16.97 9.07 7.77
CA ASP A 52 -17.34 10.24 6.97
C ASP A 52 -18.78 10.09 6.47
N GLU A 53 -19.69 10.91 7.00
CA GLU A 53 -21.11 10.84 6.65
C GLU A 53 -21.42 11.08 5.18
N ASN A 54 -20.54 11.77 4.44
CA ASN A 54 -20.76 12.07 3.03
C ASN A 54 -20.54 10.86 2.12
N LEU A 55 -19.78 9.88 2.60
CA LEU A 55 -19.43 8.67 1.86
C LEU A 55 -20.36 7.50 2.19
N LEU A 56 -21.09 7.59 3.30
CA LEU A 56 -22.03 6.56 3.72
C LEU A 56 -23.32 6.59 2.88
N PRO A 57 -23.79 5.42 2.40
CA PRO A 57 -25.06 5.35 1.68
C PRO A 57 -26.22 5.67 2.62
N ASN A 58 -27.29 6.30 2.11
CA ASN A 58 -28.47 6.64 2.93
C ASN A 58 -29.06 5.43 3.68
N ASN A 59 -28.90 4.22 3.13
CA ASN A 59 -29.38 2.98 3.76
C ASN A 59 -28.61 2.63 5.05
N PHE A 60 -27.33 3.01 5.17
CA PHE A 60 -26.55 2.82 6.40
C PHE A 60 -27.24 3.47 7.58
N PHE A 61 -27.57 4.76 7.47
CA PHE A 61 -28.18 5.53 8.56
C PHE A 61 -29.50 4.94 9.03
N ARG A 62 -30.28 4.39 8.09
CA ARG A 62 -31.54 3.73 8.36
C ARG A 62 -31.32 2.42 9.11
N GLU A 63 -30.54 1.50 8.54
CA GLU A 63 -30.29 0.17 9.14
C GLU A 63 -29.64 0.31 10.51
N PHE A 64 -28.65 1.20 10.63
CA PHE A 64 -27.90 1.41 11.85
C PHE A 64 -28.76 1.99 12.97
N GLN A 65 -29.64 2.96 12.67
CA GLN A 65 -30.56 3.52 13.67
C GLN A 65 -31.55 2.47 14.21
N TYR A 66 -32.10 1.63 13.33
CA TYR A 66 -33.09 0.62 13.74
C TYR A 66 -32.51 -0.50 14.58
N CYS A 67 -31.18 -0.75 14.53
CA CYS A 67 -30.55 -1.75 15.38
C CYS A 67 -30.78 -1.52 16.87
N PHE A 68 -30.80 -0.27 17.32
CA PHE A 68 -30.81 0.06 18.75
C PHE A 68 -32.22 0.33 19.30
N THR A 69 -33.25 -0.09 18.57
CA THR A 69 -34.65 0.09 18.99
C THR A 69 -35.18 -1.14 19.72
N ASP A 70 -36.16 -0.94 20.60
CA ASP A 70 -36.95 -2.01 21.24
C ASP A 70 -36.19 -3.04 22.09
N TRP A 71 -35.02 -2.68 22.66
CA TRP A 71 -34.34 -3.55 23.60
C TRP A 71 -35.24 -3.90 24.80
N ASN A 72 -35.54 -5.19 24.94
CA ASN A 72 -36.42 -5.74 25.98
C ASN A 72 -35.75 -5.95 27.35
N ARG A 73 -34.53 -5.40 27.54
CA ARG A 73 -33.70 -5.52 28.74
C ARG A 73 -33.12 -6.91 29.05
N SER A 74 -33.25 -7.89 28.15
CA SER A 74 -32.51 -9.16 28.30
C SER A 74 -31.09 -9.04 27.76
N ILE A 75 -30.16 -9.80 28.34
CA ILE A 75 -28.76 -9.80 27.90
C ILE A 75 -28.63 -10.44 26.51
N SER A 76 -29.33 -11.55 26.27
CA SER A 76 -29.38 -12.18 24.95
C SER A 76 -29.86 -11.22 23.85
N HIS A 77 -30.89 -10.41 24.11
CA HIS A 77 -31.35 -9.44 23.10
C HIS A 77 -30.37 -8.27 22.94
N LEU A 78 -29.67 -7.87 24.01
CA LEU A 78 -28.58 -6.91 23.89
C LEU A 78 -27.47 -7.45 22.99
N THR A 79 -27.11 -8.73 23.13
CA THR A 79 -26.14 -9.40 22.27
C THR A 79 -26.57 -9.34 20.80
N ASP A 80 -27.83 -9.68 20.50
CA ASP A 80 -28.35 -9.61 19.13
C ASP A 80 -28.29 -8.20 18.55
N ILE A 81 -28.64 -7.18 19.34
CA ILE A 81 -28.57 -5.77 18.92
C ILE A 81 -27.13 -5.37 18.60
N VAL A 82 -26.19 -5.70 19.50
CA VAL A 82 -24.78 -5.37 19.35
C VAL A 82 -24.17 -6.10 18.14
N ASP A 83 -24.47 -7.38 17.96
CA ASP A 83 -23.94 -8.17 16.84
C ASP A 83 -24.49 -7.69 15.50
N ASN A 84 -25.78 -7.34 15.43
CA ASN A 84 -26.35 -6.74 14.23
C ASN A 84 -25.70 -5.40 13.89
N ALA A 85 -25.43 -4.56 14.89
CA ALA A 85 -24.71 -3.30 14.68
C ALA A 85 -23.30 -3.54 14.13
N LEU A 86 -22.55 -4.51 14.70
CA LEU A 86 -21.22 -4.88 14.21
C LEU A 86 -21.25 -5.44 12.77
N ILE A 87 -22.26 -6.25 12.43
CA ILE A 87 -22.45 -6.77 11.07
C ILE A 87 -22.69 -5.64 10.07
N ILE A 88 -23.51 -4.64 10.43
CA ILE A 88 -23.75 -3.46 9.58
C ILE A 88 -22.45 -2.66 9.42
N LEU A 89 -21.73 -2.39 10.52
CA LEU A 89 -20.43 -1.70 10.43
C LEU A 89 -19.46 -2.46 9.54
N ALA A 90 -19.36 -3.78 9.67
CA ALA A 90 -18.51 -4.62 8.83
C ALA A 90 -18.94 -4.59 7.35
N ARG A 91 -20.25 -4.65 7.07
CA ARG A 91 -20.80 -4.58 5.71
C ARG A 91 -20.41 -3.29 5.00
N TYR A 92 -20.38 -2.17 5.74
CA TYR A 92 -20.04 -0.86 5.22
C TYR A 92 -18.59 -0.44 5.50
N SER A 93 -17.77 -1.31 6.11
CA SER A 93 -16.38 -1.03 6.49
C SER A 93 -15.45 -0.78 5.30
N THR A 94 -15.79 -1.31 4.13
CA THR A 94 -15.04 -1.09 2.88
C THR A 94 -15.26 0.30 2.27
N ILE A 95 -16.24 1.06 2.78
CA ILE A 95 -16.58 2.40 2.30
C ILE A 95 -15.72 3.49 2.98
N TYR A 96 -14.90 3.16 3.99
CA TYR A 96 -13.88 4.09 4.48
C TYR A 96 -12.70 3.42 5.21
N ILE A 97 -11.48 3.81 4.85
CA ILE A 97 -10.28 3.67 5.70
C ILE A 97 -10.34 4.82 6.72
N PRO A 98 -10.50 4.56 8.04
CA PRO A 98 -10.61 5.59 9.06
C PRO A 98 -9.47 6.62 8.98
N LYS A 99 -9.76 7.91 9.16
CA LYS A 99 -8.75 9.00 9.08
C LYS A 99 -7.54 8.78 10.02
N ASN A 100 -7.72 8.03 11.10
CA ASN A 100 -6.68 7.68 12.09
C ASN A 100 -5.96 6.35 11.81
N GLN A 101 -6.44 5.53 10.87
CA GLN A 101 -5.76 4.32 10.38
C GLN A 101 -5.24 4.49 8.95
N ALA A 102 -5.73 5.49 8.22
CA ALA A 102 -5.24 5.83 6.90
C ALA A 102 -3.75 6.18 6.94
N GLU A 103 -3.30 6.96 7.92
CA GLU A 103 -1.90 7.32 8.06
C GLU A 103 -0.99 6.09 8.29
N PRO A 104 -1.21 5.23 9.31
CA PRO A 104 -0.35 4.05 9.49
C PRO A 104 -0.43 3.04 8.34
N ILE A 105 -1.61 2.83 7.72
CA ILE A 105 -1.74 1.93 6.56
C ILE A 105 -1.04 2.50 5.33
N ILE A 106 -1.17 3.80 5.07
CA ILE A 106 -0.46 4.49 3.98
C ILE A 106 1.04 4.48 4.25
N MET A 107 1.49 4.69 5.49
CA MET A 107 2.90 4.58 5.86
C MET A 107 3.45 3.16 5.66
N GLU A 108 2.69 2.12 6.04
CA GLU A 108 3.07 0.73 5.83
C GLU A 108 3.15 0.39 4.34
N MET A 109 2.19 0.85 3.53
CA MET A 109 2.23 0.71 2.08
C MET A 109 3.42 1.46 1.46
N ILE A 110 3.70 2.70 1.89
CA ILE A 110 4.86 3.47 1.42
C ILE A 110 6.16 2.78 1.82
N ALA A 111 6.25 2.23 3.03
CA ALA A 111 7.42 1.47 3.48
C ALA A 111 7.63 0.20 2.63
N GLY A 112 6.55 -0.56 2.37
CA GLY A 112 6.59 -1.72 1.49
C GLY A 112 7.05 -1.37 0.07
N TYR A 113 6.47 -0.33 -0.54
CA TYR A 113 6.92 0.15 -1.84
C TYR A 113 8.38 0.63 -1.83
N ASN A 114 8.82 1.29 -0.76
CA ASN A 114 10.18 1.76 -0.64
C ASN A 114 11.18 0.59 -0.53
N ASP A 115 10.82 -0.47 0.18
CA ASP A 115 11.63 -1.70 0.27
C ASP A 115 11.69 -2.42 -1.08
N ASP A 116 10.55 -2.59 -1.77
CA ASP A 116 10.50 -3.21 -3.11
C ASP A 116 11.30 -2.41 -4.15
N ILE A 117 11.21 -1.07 -4.11
CA ILE A 117 12.00 -0.17 -4.97
C ILE A 117 13.49 -0.31 -4.66
N LYS A 118 13.86 -0.40 -3.37
CA LYS A 118 15.26 -0.54 -2.97
C LYS A 118 15.83 -1.88 -3.41
N THR A 119 15.11 -2.98 -3.20
CA THR A 119 15.50 -4.30 -3.71
C THR A 119 15.63 -4.29 -5.23
N SER A 120 14.68 -3.69 -5.95
CA SER A 120 14.75 -3.56 -7.41
C SER A 120 15.95 -2.73 -7.87
N LEU A 121 16.31 -1.66 -7.14
CA LEU A 121 17.49 -0.84 -7.41
C LEU A 121 18.79 -1.61 -7.15
N ASP A 122 18.86 -2.38 -6.07
CA ASP A 122 20.00 -3.23 -5.75
C ASP A 122 20.17 -4.34 -6.80
N ASP A 123 19.07 -4.95 -7.26
CA ASP A 123 19.05 -5.98 -8.30
C ASP A 123 19.50 -5.46 -9.68
N LEU A 124 19.32 -4.17 -9.97
CA LEU A 124 19.84 -3.55 -11.20
C LEU A 124 21.37 -3.51 -11.24
N LYS A 125 22.07 -3.73 -10.11
CA LYS A 125 23.53 -3.82 -10.01
C LYS A 125 24.26 -2.72 -10.80
N LEU A 126 23.84 -1.48 -10.61
CA LEU A 126 24.31 -0.32 -11.40
C LEU A 126 25.84 -0.15 -11.38
N ASP A 127 26.50 -0.46 -10.27
CA ASP A 127 27.96 -0.42 -10.17
C ASP A 127 28.65 -1.45 -11.08
N GLU A 128 28.06 -2.65 -11.22
CA GLU A 128 28.56 -3.67 -12.13
C GLU A 128 28.43 -3.22 -13.59
N ILE A 129 27.30 -2.61 -13.94
CA ILE A 129 27.07 -2.02 -15.28
C ILE A 129 28.08 -0.90 -15.54
N LYS A 130 28.30 -0.01 -14.58
CA LYS A 130 29.26 1.09 -14.71
C LYS A 130 30.69 0.59 -14.94
N ASN A 131 31.11 -0.44 -14.20
CA ASN A 131 32.43 -1.05 -14.38
C ASN A 131 32.56 -1.71 -15.76
N LYS A 132 31.55 -2.46 -16.20
CA LYS A 132 31.54 -3.07 -17.56
C LYS A 132 31.62 -2.02 -18.66
N THR A 133 30.93 -0.89 -18.51
CA THR A 133 31.00 0.22 -19.47
C THR A 133 32.42 0.79 -19.55
N ALA A 134 33.08 1.01 -18.41
CA ALA A 134 34.46 1.48 -18.39
C ALA A 134 35.44 0.48 -19.05
N ASP A 135 35.25 -0.82 -18.83
CA ASP A 135 36.05 -1.87 -19.48
C ASP A 135 35.86 -1.89 -21.00
N VAL A 136 34.62 -1.69 -21.46
CA VAL A 136 34.29 -1.57 -22.89
C VAL A 136 34.93 -0.32 -23.49
N GLU A 137 34.84 0.84 -22.82
CA GLU A 137 35.49 2.08 -23.28
C GLU A 137 37.00 1.93 -23.42
N ASN A 138 37.66 1.29 -22.43
CA ASN A 138 39.09 1.00 -22.48
C ASN A 138 39.43 0.06 -23.66
N SER A 139 38.59 -0.95 -23.90
CA SER A 139 38.77 -1.88 -25.02
C SER A 139 38.61 -1.18 -26.38
N ILE A 140 37.64 -0.27 -26.51
CA ILE A 140 37.46 0.56 -27.71
C ILE A 140 38.67 1.46 -27.94
N GLN A 141 39.21 2.10 -26.90
CA GLN A 141 40.41 2.93 -27.03
C GLN A 141 41.62 2.10 -27.52
N LYS A 142 41.86 0.92 -26.94
CA LYS A 142 42.92 0.01 -27.39
C LYS A 142 42.73 -0.44 -28.84
N PHE A 143 41.49 -0.75 -29.23
CA PHE A 143 41.16 -1.11 -30.60
C PHE A 143 41.46 0.03 -31.57
N ASN A 144 41.05 1.26 -31.26
CA ASN A 144 41.30 2.42 -32.12
C ASN A 144 42.81 2.65 -32.32
N ILE A 145 43.61 2.59 -31.25
CA ILE A 145 45.07 2.72 -31.34
C ILE A 145 45.66 1.62 -32.24
N ALA A 146 45.22 0.38 -32.09
CA ALA A 146 45.69 -0.73 -32.91
C ALA A 146 45.25 -0.59 -34.38
N ASN A 147 44.04 -0.11 -34.62
CA ASN A 147 43.49 0.13 -35.94
C ASN A 147 44.22 1.28 -36.67
N ASP A 148 44.54 2.37 -35.97
CA ASP A 148 45.33 3.48 -36.53
C ASP A 148 46.70 2.98 -36.97
N LYS A 149 47.37 2.18 -36.13
CA LYS A 149 48.65 1.56 -36.48
C LYS A 149 48.53 0.61 -37.68
N PHE A 150 47.46 -0.19 -37.75
CA PHE A 150 47.21 -1.06 -38.89
C PHE A 150 47.02 -0.28 -40.20
N ILE A 151 46.31 0.85 -40.15
CA ILE A 151 46.13 1.74 -41.31
C ILE A 151 47.49 2.31 -41.74
N GLU A 152 48.31 2.79 -40.81
CA GLU A 152 49.66 3.31 -41.09
C GLU A 152 50.55 2.23 -41.74
N ASP A 153 50.58 1.03 -41.16
CA ASP A 153 51.35 -0.10 -41.70
C ASP A 153 50.85 -0.50 -43.10
N LYS A 154 49.53 -0.49 -43.33
CA LYS A 154 48.90 -0.77 -44.63
C LYS A 154 49.27 0.27 -45.69
N GLU A 155 49.21 1.56 -45.35
CA GLU A 155 49.60 2.65 -46.26
C GLU A 155 51.08 2.54 -46.66
N LYS A 156 51.95 2.22 -45.69
CA LYS A 156 53.37 2.01 -45.94
C LYS A 156 53.63 0.84 -46.89
N ILE A 157 52.92 -0.28 -46.69
CA ILE A 157 53.00 -1.44 -47.60
C ILE A 157 52.55 -1.06 -49.02
N TYR A 158 51.47 -0.30 -49.18
CA TYR A 158 51.05 0.18 -50.50
C TYR A 158 52.07 1.14 -51.12
N GLY A 159 52.73 1.97 -50.32
CA GLY A 159 53.88 2.76 -50.76
C GLY A 159 54.97 1.88 -51.38
N TYR A 160 55.37 0.81 -50.70
CA TYR A 160 56.35 -0.15 -51.24
C TYR A 160 55.88 -0.85 -52.51
N PHE A 161 54.60 -1.23 -52.61
CA PHE A 161 54.07 -1.80 -53.85
C PHE A 161 54.15 -0.81 -55.03
N ASN A 162 53.80 0.46 -54.81
CA ASN A 162 53.91 1.50 -55.83
C ASN A 162 55.36 1.75 -56.25
N GLU A 163 56.32 1.75 -55.31
CA GLU A 163 57.74 1.86 -55.62
C GLU A 163 58.23 0.69 -56.48
N ILE A 164 57.87 -0.54 -56.11
CA ILE A 164 58.22 -1.75 -56.88
C ILE A 164 57.63 -1.68 -58.29
N GLU A 165 56.39 -1.23 -58.43
CA GLU A 165 55.73 -1.07 -59.73
C GLU A 165 56.43 -0.02 -60.59
N ASN A 166 56.79 1.13 -60.02
CA ASN A 166 57.59 2.17 -60.67
C ASN A 166 58.97 1.67 -61.10
N PHE A 167 59.64 0.84 -60.28
CA PHE A 167 60.90 0.20 -60.69
C PHE A 167 60.68 -0.74 -61.88
N ARG A 168 59.63 -1.56 -61.85
CA ARG A 168 59.30 -2.48 -62.95
C ARG A 168 59.03 -1.73 -64.26
N THR A 169 58.23 -0.68 -64.25
CA THR A 169 57.90 0.09 -65.46
C THR A 169 59.10 0.85 -66.01
N ASN A 170 60.00 1.36 -65.16
CA ASN A 170 61.22 2.04 -65.59
C ASN A 170 62.39 1.11 -65.98
N LEU A 171 62.30 -0.19 -65.65
CA LEU A 171 63.26 -1.22 -66.10
C LEU A 171 62.89 -1.85 -67.44
N VAL A 172 61.64 -1.68 -67.91
CA VAL A 172 61.21 -2.10 -69.24
C VAL A 172 61.44 -0.92 -70.20
N VAL A 173 62.65 -0.85 -70.75
CA VAL A 173 63.01 -0.06 -71.95
C VAL A 173 62.97 -0.98 -73.16
#